data_AF-A0A7S3AMN1-F1
#
_entry.id   AF-A0A7S3AMN1-F1
#
_cell.length_a   1.000
_cell.length_b   1.000
_cell.length_c   1.000
_cell.angle_alpha   90.00
_cell.angle_beta   90.00
_cell.angle_gamma   90.00
#
_symmetry.space_group_name_H-M   'P 1'
#
loop_
_entity.id
_entity.type
_entity.pdbx_description
1 polymer ?
#
loop_
_entity_poly.entity_id
_entity_poly.type
_entity_poly.pdbx_seq_one_letter_code
_entity_poly.pdbx_strand_id
1 'polypeptide(L)'
;MRKKALHKALQSQPQPLCSASGADRLALCAPKKPRPAIPRGRNDTCECTHPGCVRIRKQEAASWDRCRWHADLPDTNAFCINSATPWLRPHEATLRVIDFTPNYLCDPDAMRRIFESSLAPTTLRFIVLLRDPIMRSFSEWSMFTLGWLWDNRTNFSQVMREEAEKLRACNQTLGANPRQLPSLSTAELAAYIRSCFGRGLAMNYLQSSMYAVCILHAFRYFSPRQFLFVRYEDLIRLPSAAAVRLFGDFLGLHMDSSVIATVRKGGWCEARQTRKAFSGLSPNSAEMLAEAAPWLEHIFKPYNALLCELLGDTFRWETSDHVRQPYSKAEKLAKQRALDGNRERKMRRRQRGRR
;
A
#
# COMPACT_ATOMS: atom_id res chain seq x y z
N MET A 1 -22.42 31.57 -19.37
CA MET A 1 -23.43 30.54 -19.69
C MET A 1 -22.78 29.17 -19.75
N ARG A 2 -23.26 28.20 -18.94
CA ARG A 2 -23.10 26.72 -18.98
C ARG A 2 -22.89 26.15 -17.56
N LYS A 3 -24.00 26.08 -16.81
CA LYS A 3 -24.16 25.39 -15.51
C LYS A 3 -25.25 24.30 -15.57
N LYS A 4 -25.46 23.67 -16.73
CA LYS A 4 -26.52 22.66 -16.92
C LYS A 4 -26.00 21.47 -17.75
N ALA A 5 -25.34 20.52 -17.11
CA ALA A 5 -25.04 19.21 -17.73
C ALA A 5 -24.69 18.08 -16.74
N LEU A 6 -25.05 18.16 -15.45
CA LEU A 6 -24.68 17.11 -14.48
C LEU A 6 -25.83 16.69 -13.55
N HIS A 7 -27.04 16.59 -14.08
CA HIS A 7 -28.24 16.29 -13.27
C HIS A 7 -29.21 15.26 -13.87
N LYS A 8 -28.72 14.30 -14.65
CA LYS A 8 -29.60 13.32 -15.31
C LYS A 8 -29.03 11.90 -15.35
N ALA A 9 -28.61 11.37 -14.21
CA ALA A 9 -28.17 9.96 -14.11
C ALA A 9 -28.48 9.29 -12.76
N LEU A 10 -29.56 9.69 -12.08
CA LEU A 10 -30.06 9.04 -10.88
C LEU A 10 -31.55 8.78 -11.05
N GLN A 11 -31.91 7.62 -11.62
CA GLN A 11 -33.22 6.96 -11.49
C GLN A 11 -33.24 5.67 -12.31
N SER A 12 -33.01 4.53 -11.64
CA SER A 12 -33.68 3.26 -11.92
C SER A 12 -33.12 2.18 -10.98
N GLN A 13 -33.88 1.84 -9.95
CA GLN A 13 -33.77 0.56 -9.25
C GLN A 13 -34.85 -0.37 -9.80
N PRO A 14 -34.58 -1.68 -9.89
CA PRO A 14 -35.63 -2.69 -9.77
C PRO A 14 -35.48 -3.49 -8.47
N GLN A 15 -36.63 -3.75 -7.84
CA GLN A 15 -36.81 -4.64 -6.69
C GLN A 15 -36.54 -6.12 -7.05
N PRO A 16 -36.17 -6.98 -6.07
CA PRO A 16 -36.14 -8.42 -6.29
C PRO A 16 -37.47 -9.09 -5.88
N LEU A 17 -37.95 -9.96 -6.77
CA LEU A 17 -38.98 -10.97 -6.54
C LEU A 17 -38.33 -12.35 -6.38
N CYS A 18 -39.09 -13.23 -5.69
CA CYS A 18 -39.02 -14.69 -5.65
C CYS A 18 -38.35 -15.36 -4.43
N SER A 19 -39.26 -15.72 -3.53
CA SER A 19 -39.31 -16.92 -2.68
C SER A 19 -39.05 -18.23 -3.43
N ALA A 20 -38.47 -19.22 -2.73
CA ALA A 20 -38.87 -20.63 -2.80
C ALA A 20 -38.23 -21.45 -1.68
N SER A 21 -39.09 -22.21 -1.01
CA SER A 21 -38.88 -23.23 0.01
C SER A 21 -38.43 -24.56 -0.58
N GLY A 22 -37.74 -25.40 0.20
CA GLY A 22 -37.57 -26.82 -0.13
C GLY A 22 -36.61 -27.56 0.80
N ALA A 23 -37.17 -28.29 1.76
CA ALA A 23 -36.49 -29.30 2.56
C ALA A 23 -36.29 -30.58 1.74
N ASP A 24 -35.14 -31.26 1.86
CA ASP A 24 -35.03 -32.63 2.39
C ASP A 24 -33.71 -33.34 2.02
N ARG A 25 -33.36 -34.27 2.92
CA ARG A 25 -32.42 -35.42 2.84
C ARG A 25 -30.98 -35.25 3.37
N LEU A 26 -30.85 -35.52 4.67
CA LEU A 26 -30.20 -36.73 5.27
C LEU A 26 -29.36 -37.57 4.28
N ALA A 27 -28.20 -38.15 4.60
CA ALA A 27 -27.35 -38.24 5.78
C ALA A 27 -26.06 -38.94 5.30
N LEU A 28 -24.92 -38.73 5.93
CA LEU A 28 -23.81 -39.69 6.04
C LEU A 28 -22.82 -39.17 7.09
N CYS A 29 -22.92 -39.69 8.31
CA CYS A 29 -21.99 -39.46 9.40
C CYS A 29 -20.90 -40.56 9.40
N ALA A 30 -19.64 -40.14 9.58
CA ALA A 30 -18.62 -40.94 10.27
C ALA A 30 -17.75 -39.97 11.11
N PRO A 31 -17.28 -40.37 12.31
CA PRO A 31 -17.02 -39.45 13.39
C PRO A 31 -15.62 -38.82 13.28
N LYS A 32 -15.56 -37.48 13.26
CA LYS A 32 -14.33 -36.76 13.57
C LYS A 32 -14.31 -36.45 15.06
N LYS A 33 -13.18 -36.76 15.70
CA LYS A 33 -12.83 -36.50 17.11
C LYS A 33 -13.46 -35.20 17.64
N PRO A 34 -13.97 -35.18 18.88
CA PRO A 34 -14.56 -33.98 19.45
C PRO A 34 -13.50 -32.88 19.50
N ARG A 35 -13.76 -31.79 18.78
CA ARG A 35 -13.05 -30.52 19.02
C ARG A 35 -13.50 -30.02 20.39
N PRO A 36 -12.62 -29.44 21.20
CA PRO A 36 -13.03 -28.83 22.46
C PRO A 36 -14.13 -27.80 22.17
N ALA A 37 -15.26 -27.95 22.85
CA ALA A 37 -16.40 -27.05 22.71
C ALA A 37 -15.99 -25.67 23.22
N ILE A 38 -15.89 -24.70 22.31
CA ILE A 38 -15.82 -23.29 22.66
C ILE A 38 -17.17 -22.93 23.28
N PRO A 39 -17.21 -22.25 24.44
CA PRO A 39 -18.47 -21.85 25.06
C PRO A 39 -19.29 -21.03 24.07
N ARG A 40 -20.48 -21.50 23.71
CA ARG A 40 -21.48 -20.70 22.99
C ARG A 40 -22.01 -19.65 23.95
N GLY A 41 -21.23 -18.58 24.14
CA GLY A 41 -21.70 -17.36 24.75
C GLY A 41 -22.77 -16.75 23.85
N ARG A 42 -24.01 -16.72 24.34
CA ARG A 42 -25.12 -15.97 23.76
C ARG A 42 -24.72 -14.49 23.69
N ASN A 43 -24.55 -13.97 22.48
CA ASN A 43 -25.07 -12.68 22.01
C ASN A 43 -24.51 -12.39 20.61
N ASP A 44 -25.35 -12.65 19.61
CA ASP A 44 -25.16 -12.40 18.17
C ASP A 44 -25.20 -10.91 17.78
N THR A 45 -24.80 -9.99 18.67
CA THR A 45 -24.85 -8.55 18.39
C THR A 45 -23.45 -7.96 18.48
N CYS A 46 -22.59 -8.31 17.54
CA CYS A 46 -21.45 -7.47 17.24
C CYS A 46 -21.95 -6.37 16.28
N GLU A 47 -22.49 -5.28 16.83
CA GLU A 47 -22.76 -4.00 16.11
C GLU A 47 -21.45 -3.29 15.66
N CYS A 48 -20.38 -4.05 15.39
CA CYS A 48 -19.14 -3.49 14.92
C CYS A 48 -19.20 -3.29 13.41
N THR A 49 -19.47 -2.06 12.97
CA THR A 49 -19.40 -1.63 11.55
C THR A 49 -17.96 -1.39 11.05
N HIS A 50 -16.95 -1.69 11.87
CA HIS A 50 -15.55 -1.46 11.53
C HIS A 50 -15.12 -2.37 10.36
N PRO A 51 -14.38 -1.87 9.34
CA PRO A 51 -13.92 -2.68 8.20
C PRO A 51 -13.09 -3.91 8.60
N GLY A 52 -12.39 -3.84 9.74
CA GLY A 52 -11.66 -4.97 10.34
C GLY A 52 -12.53 -5.96 11.15
N CYS A 53 -13.81 -5.67 11.39
CA CYS A 53 -14.76 -6.56 12.06
C CYS A 53 -15.59 -7.40 11.07
N VAL A 54 -15.65 -7.00 9.79
CA VAL A 54 -16.52 -7.64 8.80
C VAL A 54 -15.85 -8.87 8.21
N ARG A 55 -16.52 -10.03 8.32
CA ARG A 55 -16.09 -11.23 7.60
C ARG A 55 -16.54 -11.17 6.15
N ILE A 56 -15.60 -11.05 5.21
CA ILE A 56 -15.89 -10.96 3.77
C ILE A 56 -15.42 -12.24 3.07
N ARG A 57 -16.27 -12.82 2.20
CA ARG A 57 -15.85 -13.90 1.30
C ARG A 57 -14.72 -13.40 0.43
N LYS A 58 -13.61 -14.15 0.36
CA LYS A 58 -12.44 -13.80 -0.47
C LYS A 58 -12.81 -13.50 -1.94
N GLN A 59 -13.85 -14.14 -2.47
CA GLN A 59 -14.35 -13.96 -3.83
C GLN A 59 -15.18 -12.67 -4.01
N GLU A 60 -15.66 -12.08 -2.93
CA GLU A 60 -16.57 -10.92 -2.91
C GLU A 60 -15.88 -9.64 -2.40
N ALA A 61 -14.63 -9.73 -1.94
CA ALA A 61 -13.84 -8.61 -1.42
C ALA A 61 -13.60 -7.46 -2.41
N ALA A 62 -13.87 -7.66 -3.71
CA ALA A 62 -13.75 -6.63 -4.75
C ALA A 62 -15.00 -5.71 -4.86
N SER A 63 -16.11 -6.05 -4.18
CA SER A 63 -17.40 -5.36 -4.27
C SER A 63 -17.71 -4.66 -2.94
N TRP A 64 -17.32 -3.39 -2.80
CA TRP A 64 -17.59 -2.60 -1.59
C TRP A 64 -19.07 -2.29 -1.38
N ASP A 65 -19.87 -2.28 -2.45
CA ASP A 65 -21.29 -1.90 -2.41
C ASP A 65 -22.21 -2.99 -1.83
N ARG A 66 -21.65 -4.17 -1.49
CA ARG A 66 -22.40 -5.34 -0.99
C ARG A 66 -21.67 -6.08 0.12
N CYS A 67 -20.98 -5.38 1.02
CA CYS A 67 -20.48 -6.03 2.23
C CYS A 67 -21.67 -6.57 3.06
N ARG A 68 -21.97 -7.85 2.90
CA ARG A 68 -22.90 -8.60 3.77
C ARG A 68 -22.09 -9.35 4.80
N TRP A 69 -22.53 -9.27 6.05
CA TRP A 69 -21.99 -10.08 7.12
C TRP A 69 -22.37 -11.55 6.90
N HIS A 70 -21.40 -12.46 7.00
CA HIS A 70 -21.62 -13.89 6.85
C HIS A 70 -21.15 -14.65 8.09
N ALA A 71 -22.09 -15.18 8.87
CA ALA A 71 -21.83 -16.02 10.05
C ALA A 71 -21.04 -17.30 9.70
N ASP A 72 -21.27 -17.83 8.50
CA ASP A 72 -20.84 -19.19 8.10
C ASP A 72 -19.45 -19.25 7.44
N LEU A 73 -18.66 -18.17 7.52
CA LEU A 73 -17.34 -18.16 6.88
C LEU A 73 -16.34 -18.98 7.69
N PRO A 74 -15.54 -19.85 7.03
CA PRO A 74 -14.47 -20.58 7.68
C PRO A 74 -13.45 -19.60 8.27
N ASP A 75 -12.91 -19.91 9.45
CA ASP A 75 -12.02 -19.07 10.29
C ASP A 75 -10.79 -18.49 9.57
N THR A 76 -10.50 -18.96 8.37
CA THR A 76 -9.40 -18.48 7.53
C THR A 76 -9.70 -17.19 6.77
N ASN A 77 -10.97 -16.73 6.74
CA ASN A 77 -11.38 -15.58 5.95
C ASN A 77 -11.97 -14.49 6.86
N ALA A 78 -11.14 -13.47 7.09
CA ALA A 78 -11.36 -12.22 7.81
C ALA A 78 -11.34 -12.30 9.36
N PHE A 79 -10.40 -11.53 9.91
CA PHE A 79 -10.08 -11.47 11.32
C PHE A 79 -10.95 -10.41 12.00
N CYS A 80 -12.14 -10.78 12.47
CA CYS A 80 -12.68 -10.02 13.60
C CYS A 80 -11.69 -10.21 14.75
N ILE A 81 -11.28 -9.12 15.40
CA ILE A 81 -10.23 -9.14 16.42
C ILE A 81 -10.56 -10.16 17.53
N ASN A 82 -11.84 -10.28 17.89
CA ASN A 82 -12.34 -11.27 18.84
C ASN A 82 -12.22 -12.72 18.34
N SER A 83 -12.21 -12.96 17.03
CA SER A 83 -11.91 -14.29 16.45
C SER A 83 -10.41 -14.59 16.45
N ALA A 84 -9.56 -13.57 16.34
CA ALA A 84 -8.10 -13.73 16.39
C ALA A 84 -7.59 -13.84 17.84
N THR A 85 -8.30 -13.25 18.79
CA THR A 85 -7.95 -13.24 20.22
C THR A 85 -9.16 -13.60 21.11
N PRO A 86 -9.78 -14.78 20.96
CA PRO A 86 -10.98 -15.16 21.71
C PRO A 86 -10.76 -15.30 23.23
N TRP A 87 -9.49 -15.37 23.65
CA TRP A 87 -9.08 -15.42 25.06
C TRP A 87 -9.00 -14.04 25.73
N LEU A 88 -9.11 -12.95 24.96
CA LEU A 88 -8.95 -11.59 25.47
C LEU A 88 -10.32 -10.99 25.80
N ARG A 89 -10.57 -10.61 27.06
CA ARG A 89 -11.81 -9.90 27.40
C ARG A 89 -11.73 -8.42 26.95
N PRO A 90 -12.88 -7.76 26.74
CA PRO A 90 -12.91 -6.31 26.51
C PRO A 90 -12.10 -5.59 27.58
N HIS A 91 -11.24 -4.65 27.16
CA HIS A 91 -10.36 -3.83 28.01
C HIS A 91 -9.19 -4.56 28.71
N GLU A 92 -8.96 -5.85 28.47
CA GLU A 92 -7.80 -6.57 29.04
C GLU A 92 -6.48 -6.32 28.30
N ALA A 93 -6.52 -5.88 27.04
CA ALA A 93 -5.32 -5.44 26.35
C ALA A 93 -5.57 -4.29 25.38
N THR A 94 -4.56 -3.45 25.23
CA THR A 94 -4.47 -2.46 24.15
C THR A 94 -3.99 -3.14 22.89
N LEU A 95 -4.92 -3.44 21.97
CA LEU A 95 -4.60 -4.03 20.68
C LEU A 95 -4.72 -2.99 19.56
N ARG A 96 -3.78 -3.04 18.61
CA ARG A 96 -3.82 -2.26 17.38
C ARG A 96 -3.90 -3.21 16.20
N VAL A 97 -4.87 -3.00 15.31
CA VAL A 97 -4.97 -3.69 14.02
C VAL A 97 -4.27 -2.84 12.98
N ILE A 98 -3.44 -3.47 12.16
CA ILE A 98 -2.66 -2.79 11.12
C ILE A 98 -3.11 -3.33 9.77
N ASP A 99 -3.47 -2.42 8.86
CA ASP A 99 -3.58 -2.70 7.42
C ASP A 99 -2.34 -2.17 6.69
N PHE A 100 -1.97 -2.82 5.60
CA PHE A 100 -0.87 -2.38 4.74
C PHE A 100 -1.28 -2.39 3.28
N THR A 101 -1.58 -1.20 2.77
CA THR A 101 -1.88 -0.98 1.35
C THR A 101 -1.12 0.25 0.84
N PRO A 102 0.02 0.08 0.15
CA PRO A 102 0.89 1.19 -0.27
C PRO A 102 0.19 2.30 -1.09
N ASN A 103 -0.84 1.92 -1.85
CA ASN A 103 -1.51 2.83 -2.78
C ASN A 103 -2.47 3.81 -2.08
N TYR A 104 -2.84 3.58 -0.82
CA TYR A 104 -3.80 4.45 -0.11
C TYR A 104 -3.37 5.90 -0.08
N LEU A 105 -2.07 6.17 0.08
CA LEU A 105 -1.57 7.54 0.21
C LEU A 105 -1.87 8.37 -1.04
N CYS A 106 -1.82 7.77 -2.23
CA CYS A 106 -2.01 8.47 -3.49
C CYS A 106 -3.31 8.11 -4.22
N ASP A 107 -4.24 7.44 -3.54
CA ASP A 107 -5.62 7.29 -4.00
C ASP A 107 -6.49 8.40 -3.38
N PRO A 108 -7.06 9.31 -4.19
CA PRO A 108 -7.79 10.45 -3.67
C PRO A 108 -9.09 10.05 -2.96
N ASP A 109 -9.65 8.89 -3.29
CA ASP A 109 -10.88 8.39 -2.69
C ASP A 109 -10.57 7.55 -1.43
N ALA A 110 -9.40 6.91 -1.34
CA ALA A 110 -9.04 6.08 -0.19
C ALA A 110 -8.96 6.87 1.11
N MET A 111 -8.19 7.98 1.16
CA MET A 111 -8.05 8.79 2.37
C MET A 111 -9.38 9.35 2.86
N ARG A 112 -10.21 9.81 1.93
CA ARG A 112 -11.58 10.26 2.22
C ARG A 112 -12.43 9.15 2.82
N ARG A 113 -12.45 7.96 2.20
CA ARG A 113 -13.22 6.82 2.70
C ARG A 113 -12.74 6.34 4.05
N ILE A 114 -11.42 6.29 4.29
CA ILE A 114 -10.86 5.93 5.60
C ILE A 114 -11.32 6.93 6.67
N PHE A 115 -11.36 8.22 6.34
CA PHE A 115 -11.84 9.26 7.25
C PHE A 115 -13.35 9.12 7.52
N GLU A 116 -14.17 9.05 6.47
CA GLU A 116 -15.64 9.00 6.55
C GLU A 116 -16.17 7.70 7.18
N SER A 117 -15.49 6.57 6.96
CA SER A 117 -15.93 5.25 7.48
C SER A 117 -15.38 4.91 8.86
N SER A 118 -14.44 5.68 9.39
CA SER A 118 -13.90 5.45 10.73
C SER A 118 -14.85 5.99 11.79
N LEU A 119 -15.13 5.18 12.82
CA LEU A 119 -15.88 5.63 13.99
C LEU A 119 -15.12 6.70 14.79
N ALA A 120 -13.79 6.71 14.70
CA ALA A 120 -12.92 7.62 15.45
C ALA A 120 -11.70 8.02 14.59
N PRO A 121 -11.88 8.83 13.54
CA PRO A 121 -10.82 9.13 12.56
C PRO A 121 -9.58 9.80 13.20
N THR A 122 -9.74 10.51 14.32
CA THR A 122 -8.66 11.14 15.09
C THR A 122 -7.73 10.15 15.80
N THR A 123 -8.19 8.91 15.99
CA THR A 123 -7.42 7.84 16.64
C THR A 123 -6.57 7.03 15.66
N LEU A 124 -6.84 7.16 14.35
CA LEU A 124 -6.06 6.50 13.32
C LEU A 124 -4.62 7.00 13.32
N ARG A 125 -3.70 6.10 12.99
CA ARG A 125 -2.26 6.34 12.89
C ARG A 125 -1.77 5.79 11.56
N PHE A 126 -0.93 6.57 10.89
CA PHE A 126 -0.38 6.24 9.58
C PHE A 126 1.14 6.18 9.68
N ILE A 127 1.73 5.06 9.28
CA ILE A 127 3.18 4.95 9.13
C ILE A 127 3.47 5.02 7.64
N VAL A 128 4.24 6.03 7.23
CA VAL A 128 4.54 6.29 5.83
C VAL A 128 6.04 6.19 5.62
N LEU A 129 6.44 5.19 4.85
CA LEU A 129 7.83 4.95 4.48
C LEU A 129 8.14 5.68 3.18
N LEU A 130 9.02 6.67 3.25
CA LEU A 130 9.47 7.43 2.09
C LEU A 130 10.91 7.03 1.75
N ARG A 131 11.17 6.81 0.48
CA ARG A 131 12.49 6.48 -0.07
C ARG A 131 12.87 7.54 -1.07
N ASP A 132 14.15 7.70 -1.36
CA ASP A 132 14.60 8.49 -2.52
C ASP A 132 13.68 8.24 -3.74
N PRO A 133 13.04 9.29 -4.31
CA PRO A 133 11.99 9.13 -5.31
C PRO A 133 12.50 8.50 -6.61
N ILE A 134 13.77 8.71 -6.97
CA ILE A 134 14.38 8.11 -8.17
C ILE A 134 14.56 6.60 -7.95
N MET A 135 15.13 6.21 -6.81
CA MET A 135 15.33 4.82 -6.41
C MET A 135 14.02 4.09 -6.14
N ARG A 136 12.99 4.80 -5.66
CA ARG A 136 11.65 4.27 -5.49
C ARG A 136 10.99 4.00 -6.85
N SER A 137 11.05 4.95 -7.78
CA SER A 137 10.60 4.79 -9.18
C SER A 137 11.30 3.60 -9.83
N PHE A 138 12.63 3.54 -9.72
CA PHE A 138 13.45 2.46 -10.28
C PHE A 138 13.14 1.10 -9.66
N SER A 139 12.92 1.05 -8.34
CA SER A 139 12.59 -0.19 -7.64
C SER A 139 11.22 -0.72 -8.02
N GLU A 140 10.22 0.16 -8.15
CA GLU A 140 8.88 -0.23 -8.60
C GLU A 140 8.93 -0.70 -10.07
N TRP A 141 9.55 0.06 -10.96
CA TRP A 141 9.76 -0.35 -12.36
C TRP A 141 10.45 -1.70 -12.44
N SER A 142 11.54 -1.91 -11.70
CA SER A 142 12.25 -3.20 -11.67
C SER A 142 11.35 -4.33 -11.17
N MET A 143 10.47 -4.05 -10.20
CA MET A 143 9.52 -5.02 -9.67
C MET A 143 8.50 -5.45 -10.72
N PHE A 144 7.80 -4.51 -11.37
CA PHE A 144 6.73 -4.83 -12.32
C PHE A 144 7.27 -5.33 -13.66
N THR A 145 8.35 -4.72 -14.16
CA THR A 145 8.92 -5.01 -15.47
C THR A 145 9.82 -6.24 -15.46
N LEU A 146 10.72 -6.37 -14.47
CA LEU A 146 11.73 -7.44 -14.44
C LEU A 146 11.33 -8.58 -13.49
N GLY A 147 10.82 -8.20 -12.32
CA GLY A 147 10.41 -9.13 -11.29
C GLY A 147 9.15 -9.88 -11.69
N TRP A 148 8.07 -9.15 -11.97
CA TRP A 148 6.71 -9.66 -12.15
C TRP A 148 6.34 -9.95 -13.59
N LEU A 149 6.97 -9.27 -14.56
CA LEU A 149 6.66 -9.34 -15.99
C LEU A 149 5.19 -8.96 -16.25
N TRP A 150 4.75 -7.91 -15.56
CA TRP A 150 3.42 -7.30 -15.71
C TRP A 150 3.47 -6.09 -16.64
N ASP A 151 4.60 -5.40 -16.65
CA ASP A 151 4.90 -4.32 -17.57
C ASP A 151 5.94 -4.80 -18.59
N ASN A 152 5.73 -4.52 -19.87
CA ASN A 152 6.65 -4.86 -20.95
C ASN A 152 7.61 -3.72 -21.31
N ARG A 153 7.47 -2.55 -20.69
CA ARG A 153 8.33 -1.40 -20.96
C ARG A 153 9.69 -1.55 -20.26
N THR A 154 10.68 -2.10 -20.97
CA THR A 154 11.98 -2.51 -20.39
C THR A 154 13.07 -1.43 -20.35
N ASN A 155 12.81 -0.23 -20.86
CA ASN A 155 13.75 0.89 -20.77
C ASN A 155 13.29 1.86 -19.68
N PHE A 156 13.96 1.83 -18.52
CA PHE A 156 13.60 2.69 -17.38
C PHE A 156 13.57 4.17 -17.73
N SER A 157 14.63 4.70 -18.37
CA SER A 157 14.76 6.10 -18.75
C SER A 157 13.62 6.52 -19.68
N GLN A 158 13.34 5.74 -20.71
CA GLN A 158 12.23 6.00 -21.63
C GLN A 158 10.87 5.99 -20.93
N VAL A 159 10.61 4.99 -20.09
CA VAL A 159 9.35 4.89 -19.34
C VAL A 159 9.11 6.12 -18.47
N MET A 160 10.14 6.57 -17.76
CA MET A 160 10.05 7.77 -16.95
C MET A 160 9.77 9.02 -17.79
N ARG A 161 10.35 9.13 -19.01
CA ARG A 161 10.10 10.26 -19.93
C ARG A 161 8.64 10.28 -20.37
N GLU A 162 8.12 9.12 -20.79
CA GLU A 162 6.71 8.98 -21.18
C GLU A 162 5.77 9.36 -20.02
N GLU A 163 6.10 8.99 -18.79
CA GLU A 163 5.31 9.37 -17.61
C GLU A 163 5.40 10.86 -17.28
N ALA A 164 6.58 11.47 -17.43
CA ALA A 164 6.76 12.91 -17.25
C ALA A 164 6.01 13.72 -18.32
N GLU A 165 6.01 13.26 -19.58
CA GLU A 165 5.24 13.85 -20.67
C GLU A 165 3.75 13.74 -20.41
N LYS A 166 3.26 12.58 -19.97
CA LYS A 166 1.85 12.38 -19.58
C LYS A 166 1.44 13.33 -18.45
N LEU A 167 2.28 13.50 -17.43
CA LEU A 167 2.01 14.42 -16.34
C LEU A 167 1.91 15.87 -16.84
N ARG A 168 2.86 16.31 -17.67
CA ARG A 168 2.87 17.64 -18.28
C ARG A 168 1.64 17.87 -19.16
N ALA A 169 1.26 16.89 -19.96
CA ALA A 169 0.07 16.95 -20.82
C ALA A 169 -1.24 16.97 -20.01
N CYS A 170 -1.26 16.32 -18.85
CA CYS A 170 -2.45 16.29 -17.98
C CYS A 170 -2.72 17.67 -17.34
N ASN A 171 -1.68 18.34 -16.83
CA ASN A 171 -1.78 19.71 -16.35
C ASN A 171 -0.41 20.38 -16.35
N GLN A 172 -0.15 21.23 -17.34
CA GLN A 172 1.16 21.86 -17.51
C GLN A 172 1.53 22.75 -16.32
N THR A 173 0.57 23.53 -15.80
CA THR A 173 0.80 24.49 -14.72
C THR A 173 1.12 23.80 -13.40
N LEU A 174 0.24 22.89 -12.94
CA LEU A 174 0.43 22.17 -11.67
C LEU A 174 1.56 21.14 -11.74
N GLY A 175 1.80 20.56 -12.93
CA GLY A 175 2.91 19.66 -13.18
C GLY A 175 4.28 20.36 -13.10
N ALA A 176 4.39 21.59 -13.60
CA ALA A 176 5.63 22.36 -13.53
C ALA A 176 5.81 23.11 -12.21
N ASN A 177 4.70 23.47 -11.53
CA ASN A 177 4.73 24.28 -10.32
C ASN A 177 3.85 23.68 -9.21
N PRO A 178 4.31 22.61 -8.53
CA PRO A 178 3.57 21.97 -7.45
C PRO A 178 3.36 22.88 -6.23
N ARG A 179 4.06 24.02 -6.10
CA ARG A 179 3.83 25.00 -5.02
C ARG A 179 2.43 25.63 -5.07
N GLN A 180 1.70 25.47 -6.16
CA GLN A 180 0.31 25.91 -6.27
C GLN A 180 -0.68 24.88 -5.69
N LEU A 181 -0.27 23.63 -5.49
CA LEU A 181 -1.17 22.58 -4.99
C LEU A 181 -1.80 22.90 -3.62
N PRO A 182 -1.12 23.54 -2.65
CA PRO A 182 -1.72 23.92 -1.37
C PRO A 182 -2.92 24.87 -1.48
N SER A 183 -2.98 25.71 -2.52
CA SER A 183 -4.09 26.67 -2.71
C SER A 183 -5.34 26.05 -3.31
N LEU A 184 -5.24 24.85 -3.89
CA LEU A 184 -6.39 24.12 -4.41
C LEU A 184 -7.34 23.70 -3.29
N SER A 185 -8.65 23.72 -3.57
CA SER A 185 -9.63 23.09 -2.69
C SER A 185 -9.40 21.58 -2.60
N THR A 186 -9.93 20.95 -1.55
CA THR A 186 -9.86 19.49 -1.39
C THR A 186 -10.42 18.74 -2.61
N ALA A 187 -11.50 19.25 -3.22
CA ALA A 187 -12.12 18.64 -4.38
C ALA A 187 -11.25 18.76 -5.64
N GLU A 188 -10.62 19.92 -5.86
CA GLU A 188 -9.71 20.15 -7.00
C GLU A 188 -8.44 19.32 -6.88
N LEU A 189 -7.83 19.26 -5.70
CA LEU A 189 -6.65 18.42 -5.46
C LEU A 189 -6.99 16.93 -5.66
N ALA A 190 -8.14 16.47 -5.15
CA ALA A 190 -8.61 15.10 -5.39
C ALA A 190 -8.83 14.81 -6.88
N ALA A 191 -9.39 15.77 -7.63
CA ALA A 191 -9.58 15.64 -9.07
C ALA A 191 -8.24 15.55 -9.81
N TYR A 192 -7.27 16.38 -9.44
CA TYR A 192 -5.92 16.36 -10.00
C TYR A 192 -5.20 15.03 -9.78
N ILE A 193 -5.25 14.47 -8.56
CA ILE A 193 -4.65 13.14 -8.28
C ILE A 193 -5.38 12.06 -9.09
N ARG A 194 -6.72 12.14 -9.19
CA ARG A 194 -7.50 11.17 -9.94
C ARG A 194 -7.14 11.16 -11.43
N SER A 195 -6.96 12.33 -12.04
CA SER A 195 -6.65 12.45 -13.46
C SER A 195 -5.17 12.27 -13.78
N CYS A 196 -4.28 12.95 -13.05
CA CYS A 196 -2.87 13.05 -13.41
C CYS A 196 -1.96 12.04 -12.71
N PHE A 197 -2.40 11.47 -11.58
CA PHE A 197 -1.66 10.45 -10.82
C PHE A 197 -2.28 9.05 -10.95
N GLY A 198 -3.31 8.92 -11.81
CA GLY A 198 -4.00 7.67 -12.08
C GLY A 198 -4.48 6.98 -10.81
N ARG A 199 -4.99 7.75 -9.82
CA ARG A 199 -5.48 7.23 -8.52
C ARG A 199 -4.43 6.43 -7.72
N GLY A 200 -3.13 6.69 -7.93
CA GLY A 200 -2.08 5.93 -7.25
C GLY A 200 -2.03 4.46 -7.67
N LEU A 201 -2.54 4.12 -8.86
CA LEU A 201 -2.45 2.77 -9.41
C LEU A 201 -0.98 2.34 -9.57
N ALA A 202 -0.77 1.03 -9.46
CA ALA A 202 0.50 0.40 -9.76
C ALA A 202 0.99 0.76 -11.17
N MET A 203 2.32 0.79 -11.34
CA MET A 203 2.99 1.11 -12.63
C MET A 203 2.88 2.58 -13.08
N ASN A 204 2.44 3.49 -12.20
CA ASN A 204 2.67 4.94 -12.31
C ASN A 204 3.94 5.30 -11.53
N TYR A 205 5.09 4.89 -12.05
CA TYR A 205 6.36 4.89 -11.33
C TYR A 205 6.81 6.29 -10.89
N LEU A 206 6.69 7.26 -11.80
CA LEU A 206 7.10 8.64 -11.57
C LEU A 206 6.15 9.34 -10.59
N GLN A 207 4.84 9.33 -10.87
CA GLN A 207 3.84 10.06 -10.09
C GLN A 207 3.71 9.52 -8.67
N SER A 208 3.78 8.20 -8.49
CA SER A 208 3.72 7.59 -7.14
C SER A 208 4.96 7.89 -6.29
N SER A 209 6.02 8.44 -6.89
CA SER A 209 7.23 8.92 -6.20
C SER A 209 7.18 10.43 -5.91
N MET A 210 6.16 11.15 -6.35
CA MET A 210 5.95 12.58 -6.06
C MET A 210 5.14 12.74 -4.76
N TYR A 211 5.75 12.38 -3.63
CA TYR A 211 5.06 12.19 -2.35
C TYR A 211 4.28 13.41 -1.85
N ALA A 212 4.81 14.62 -2.09
CA ALA A 212 4.20 15.86 -1.60
C ALA A 212 2.73 16.01 -2.02
N VAL A 213 2.39 15.59 -3.25
CA VAL A 213 1.00 15.68 -3.77
C VAL A 213 0.07 14.77 -2.98
N CYS A 214 0.48 13.51 -2.80
CA CYS A 214 -0.29 12.49 -2.10
C CYS A 214 -0.45 12.83 -0.60
N ILE A 215 0.63 13.31 0.04
CA ILE A 215 0.65 13.69 1.46
C ILE A 215 -0.19 14.94 1.72
N LEU A 216 -0.08 15.96 0.86
CA LEU A 216 -0.90 17.15 0.96
C LEU A 216 -2.40 16.81 0.93
N HIS A 217 -2.79 15.85 0.09
CA HIS A 217 -4.18 15.37 0.04
C HIS A 217 -4.58 14.62 1.31
N ALA A 218 -3.71 13.76 1.84
CA ALA A 218 -3.95 13.07 3.11
C ALA A 218 -4.15 14.06 4.28
N PHE A 219 -3.39 15.15 4.30
CA PHE A 219 -3.52 16.23 5.28
C PHE A 219 -4.82 17.03 5.18
N ARG A 220 -5.62 16.85 4.11
CA ARG A 220 -6.99 17.42 4.05
C ARG A 220 -7.98 16.69 4.95
N TYR A 221 -7.67 15.46 5.36
CA TYR A 221 -8.54 14.63 6.18
C TYR A 221 -7.95 14.35 7.57
N PHE A 222 -6.63 14.21 7.67
CA PHE A 222 -5.97 13.78 8.89
C PHE A 222 -4.97 14.83 9.36
N SER A 223 -4.85 15.00 10.67
CA SER A 223 -3.83 15.89 11.24
C SER A 223 -2.43 15.36 10.94
N PRO A 224 -1.42 16.21 10.65
CA PRO A 224 -0.04 15.78 10.49
C PRO A 224 0.49 14.95 11.66
N ARG A 225 0.00 15.18 12.89
CA ARG A 225 0.37 14.42 14.10
C ARG A 225 -0.08 12.96 14.06
N GLN A 226 -1.00 12.59 13.17
CA GLN A 226 -1.43 11.20 12.97
C GLN A 226 -0.49 10.41 12.06
N PHE A 227 0.55 11.05 11.52
CA PHE A 227 1.51 10.41 10.62
C PHE A 227 2.88 10.30 11.28
N LEU A 228 3.48 9.13 11.14
CA LEU A 228 4.90 8.91 11.32
C LEU A 228 5.51 8.72 9.94
N PHE A 229 6.18 9.75 9.44
CA PHE A 229 6.98 9.66 8.24
C PHE A 229 8.36 9.11 8.62
N VAL A 230 8.81 8.08 7.90
CA VAL A 230 10.09 7.44 8.13
C VAL A 230 10.86 7.38 6.82
N ARG A 231 12.08 7.90 6.83
CA ARG A 231 13.00 7.75 5.71
C ARG A 231 13.49 6.30 5.64
N TYR A 232 13.31 5.67 4.49
CA TYR A 232 13.65 4.27 4.26
C TYR A 232 15.13 4.01 4.51
N GLU A 233 15.99 4.91 4.03
CA GLU A 233 17.44 4.79 4.20
C GLU A 233 17.87 4.81 5.67
N ASP A 234 17.15 5.53 6.52
CA ASP A 234 17.40 5.57 7.95
C ASP A 234 16.85 4.32 8.64
N LEU A 235 15.64 3.89 8.25
CA LEU A 235 15.03 2.69 8.82
C LEU A 235 15.89 1.44 8.61
N ILE A 236 16.46 1.25 7.41
CA ILE A 236 17.29 0.07 7.13
C ILE A 236 18.63 0.07 7.90
N ARG A 237 19.07 1.23 8.38
CA ARG A 237 20.26 1.38 9.23
C ARG A 237 19.92 1.33 10.72
N LEU A 238 18.65 1.54 11.06
CA LEU A 238 18.18 1.60 12.43
C LEU A 238 18.26 0.19 13.06
N PRO A 239 18.89 0.04 14.24
CA PRO A 239 18.87 -1.23 14.95
C PRO A 239 17.42 -1.66 15.21
N SER A 240 17.12 -2.94 15.02
CA SER A 240 15.74 -3.44 15.10
C SER A 240 15.04 -3.09 16.42
N ALA A 241 15.76 -3.10 17.54
CA ALA A 241 15.22 -2.70 18.84
C ALA A 241 14.79 -1.22 18.86
N ALA A 242 15.56 -0.33 18.22
CA ALA A 242 15.20 1.07 18.10
C ALA A 242 14.02 1.28 17.13
N ALA A 243 13.96 0.50 16.04
CA ALA A 243 12.81 0.52 15.13
C ALA A 243 11.51 0.09 15.84
N VAL A 244 11.54 -1.00 16.61
CA VAL A 244 10.38 -1.46 17.38
C VAL A 244 9.95 -0.42 18.41
N ARG A 245 10.89 0.24 19.11
CA ARG A 245 10.57 1.33 20.03
C ARG A 245 9.92 2.50 19.30
N LEU A 246 10.51 2.98 18.20
CA LEU A 246 9.96 4.08 17.39
C LEU A 246 8.50 3.83 16.98
N PHE A 247 8.21 2.64 16.45
CA PHE A 247 6.84 2.30 16.06
C PHE A 247 5.92 2.09 17.27
N GLY A 248 6.42 1.47 18.34
CA GLY A 248 5.67 1.27 19.57
C GLY A 248 5.23 2.59 20.21
N ASP A 249 6.16 3.52 20.39
CA ASP A 249 5.91 4.84 20.99
C ASP A 249 4.87 5.62 20.17
N PHE A 250 5.00 5.63 18.84
CA PHE A 250 4.04 6.29 17.96
C PHE A 250 2.64 5.68 18.01
N LEU A 251 2.55 4.35 18.15
CA LEU A 251 1.28 3.62 18.24
C LEU A 251 0.67 3.62 19.66
N GLY A 252 1.41 4.16 20.64
CA GLY A 252 1.04 4.11 22.05
C GLY A 252 1.07 2.69 22.63
N LEU A 253 2.00 1.86 22.16
CA LEU A 253 2.22 0.51 22.64
C LEU A 253 3.32 0.52 23.70
N HIS A 254 3.11 -0.21 24.81
CA HIS A 254 4.08 -0.31 25.89
C HIS A 254 5.30 -1.15 25.47
N MET A 255 6.44 -0.51 25.24
CA MET A 255 7.69 -1.15 24.76
C MET A 255 8.84 -1.00 25.77
N ASP A 256 8.71 -1.62 26.95
CA ASP A 256 9.79 -1.61 27.94
C ASP A 256 10.98 -2.51 27.56
N SER A 257 12.06 -2.41 28.33
CA SER A 257 13.29 -3.20 28.11
C SER A 257 13.05 -4.71 28.17
N SER A 258 12.07 -5.18 28.95
CA SER A 258 11.75 -6.60 29.08
C SER A 258 11.04 -7.14 27.82
N VAL A 259 10.12 -6.36 27.25
CA VAL A 259 9.46 -6.67 25.98
C VAL A 259 10.49 -6.74 24.87
N ILE A 260 11.35 -5.73 24.75
CA ILE A 260 12.41 -5.70 23.73
C ILE A 260 13.37 -6.87 23.88
N ALA A 261 13.77 -7.23 25.11
CA ALA A 261 14.62 -8.39 25.36
C ALA A 261 13.93 -9.71 24.92
N THR A 262 12.63 -9.84 25.19
CA THR A 262 11.82 -11.00 24.80
C THR A 262 11.73 -11.13 23.28
N VAL A 263 11.41 -10.05 22.57
CA VAL A 263 11.30 -10.03 21.10
C VAL A 263 12.66 -10.35 20.45
N ARG A 264 13.77 -9.87 21.04
CA ARG A 264 15.13 -10.21 20.59
C ARG A 264 15.44 -11.69 20.80
N LYS A 265 15.17 -12.24 22.00
CA LYS A 265 15.39 -13.66 22.32
C LYS A 265 14.57 -14.58 21.40
N GLY A 266 13.38 -14.14 20.99
CA GLY A 266 12.53 -14.86 20.03
C GLY A 266 12.98 -14.79 18.57
N GLY A 267 14.00 -13.98 18.23
CA GLY A 267 14.45 -13.76 16.85
C GLY A 267 13.43 -12.99 15.99
N TRP A 268 12.45 -12.31 16.60
CA TRP A 268 11.37 -11.61 15.88
C TRP A 268 11.79 -10.23 15.39
N CYS A 269 12.86 -9.68 15.96
CA CYS A 269 13.50 -8.44 15.54
C CYS A 269 14.58 -8.64 14.47
N GLU A 270 14.92 -9.87 14.12
CA GLU A 270 15.98 -10.10 13.13
C GLU A 270 15.42 -9.91 11.73
N ALA A 271 16.09 -9.08 10.93
CA ALA A 271 15.86 -9.05 9.50
C ALA A 271 16.19 -10.44 8.96
N ARG A 272 15.18 -11.33 8.89
CA ARG A 272 15.26 -12.53 8.07
C ARG A 272 15.76 -12.09 6.70
N GLN A 273 16.67 -12.83 6.09
CA GLN A 273 17.11 -12.55 4.72
C GLN A 273 15.89 -12.53 3.80
N THR A 274 15.28 -11.36 3.69
CA THR A 274 14.09 -11.16 2.88
C THR A 274 14.56 -11.05 1.45
N ARG A 275 13.68 -11.51 0.54
CA ARG A 275 13.93 -11.62 -0.90
C ARG A 275 14.68 -10.39 -1.43
N LYS A 276 15.69 -10.65 -2.28
CA LYS A 276 16.49 -9.65 -2.99
C LYS A 276 15.63 -8.45 -3.41
N ALA A 277 15.99 -7.24 -2.97
CA ALA A 277 15.31 -6.01 -3.35
C ALA A 277 15.19 -5.92 -4.88
N PHE A 278 14.00 -5.56 -5.38
CA PHE A 278 13.71 -5.55 -6.83
C PHE A 278 14.64 -4.62 -7.61
N SER A 279 15.06 -3.52 -6.99
CA SER A 279 16.06 -2.62 -7.54
C SER A 279 17.40 -3.29 -7.92
N GLY A 280 17.73 -4.48 -7.40
CA GLY A 280 18.93 -5.23 -7.74
C GLY A 280 18.76 -6.26 -8.87
N LEU A 281 17.62 -6.30 -9.57
CA LEU A 281 17.34 -7.32 -10.58
C LEU A 281 18.04 -7.09 -11.92
N SER A 282 18.16 -5.83 -12.37
CA SER A 282 18.83 -5.53 -13.64
C SER A 282 20.34 -5.71 -13.51
N PRO A 283 21.02 -6.39 -14.45
CA PRO A 283 22.49 -6.38 -14.52
C PRO A 283 23.04 -4.99 -14.85
N ASN A 284 22.23 -4.11 -15.44
CA ASN A 284 22.63 -2.76 -15.85
C ASN A 284 21.98 -1.69 -14.97
N SER A 285 21.71 -1.99 -13.69
CA SER A 285 20.97 -1.06 -12.83
C SER A 285 21.71 0.25 -12.60
N ALA A 286 23.05 0.22 -12.54
CA ALA A 286 23.86 1.42 -12.32
C ALA A 286 23.83 2.33 -13.54
N GLU A 287 23.94 1.77 -14.73
CA GLU A 287 23.92 2.48 -16.00
C GLU A 287 22.55 3.09 -16.27
N MET A 288 21.48 2.32 -16.04
CA MET A 288 20.10 2.82 -16.19
C MET A 288 19.80 4.00 -15.25
N LEU A 289 20.30 3.94 -14.01
CA LEU A 289 20.17 5.04 -13.06
C LEU A 289 21.05 6.23 -13.45
N ALA A 290 22.29 6.00 -13.85
CA ALA A 290 23.20 7.06 -14.29
C ALA A 290 22.66 7.83 -15.50
N GLU A 291 22.00 7.14 -16.44
CA GLU A 291 21.33 7.76 -17.58
C GLU A 291 20.11 8.59 -17.16
N ALA A 292 19.29 8.06 -16.25
CA ALA A 292 18.01 8.66 -15.89
C ALA A 292 18.10 9.75 -14.82
N ALA A 293 19.00 9.61 -13.85
CA ALA A 293 19.05 10.42 -12.65
C ALA A 293 19.19 11.93 -12.92
N PRO A 294 20.10 12.43 -13.78
CA PRO A 294 20.32 13.87 -13.90
C PRO A 294 19.07 14.66 -14.28
N TRP A 295 18.24 14.13 -15.18
CA TRP A 295 17.01 14.80 -15.59
C TRP A 295 15.83 14.48 -14.67
N LEU A 296 15.82 13.32 -14.00
CA LEU A 296 14.83 13.00 -12.98
C LEU A 296 14.98 13.87 -11.73
N GLU A 297 16.21 14.19 -11.32
CA GLU A 297 16.48 15.14 -10.25
C GLU A 297 15.80 16.49 -10.55
N HIS A 298 15.90 16.98 -11.78
CA HIS A 298 15.24 18.21 -12.20
C HIS A 298 13.71 18.13 -12.08
N ILE A 299 13.11 17.00 -12.46
CA ILE A 299 11.66 16.78 -12.38
C ILE A 299 11.19 16.66 -10.94
N PHE A 300 11.89 15.93 -10.08
CA PHE A 300 11.49 15.74 -8.69
C PHE A 300 11.81 16.95 -7.81
N LYS A 301 12.79 17.79 -8.17
CA LYS A 301 13.21 18.95 -7.38
C LYS A 301 12.06 19.82 -6.85
N PRO A 302 11.10 20.32 -7.67
CA PRO A 302 10.02 21.14 -7.15
C PRO A 302 9.05 20.37 -6.23
N TYR A 303 8.87 19.07 -6.44
CA TYR A 303 8.05 18.21 -5.57
C TYR A 303 8.74 17.91 -4.24
N ASN A 304 10.05 17.65 -4.26
CA ASN A 304 10.85 17.43 -3.06
C ASN A 304 10.96 18.71 -2.24
N ALA A 305 11.05 19.89 -2.89
CA ALA A 305 10.99 21.17 -2.18
C ALA A 305 9.66 21.34 -1.41
N LEU A 306 8.53 21.04 -2.06
CA LEU A 306 7.22 21.05 -1.39
C LEU A 306 7.15 19.98 -0.28
N LEU A 307 7.76 18.81 -0.47
CA LEU A 307 7.82 17.78 0.56
C LEU A 307 8.57 18.27 1.81
N CYS A 308 9.72 18.93 1.63
CA CYS A 308 10.48 19.53 2.73
C CYS A 308 9.68 20.63 3.44
N GLU A 309 8.86 21.41 2.72
CA GLU A 309 7.96 22.38 3.35
C GLU A 309 6.88 21.71 4.21
N LEU A 310 6.39 20.54 3.79
CA LEU A 310 5.37 19.78 4.52
C LEU A 310 5.93 19.01 5.73
N LEU A 311 7.13 18.44 5.60
CA LEU A 311 7.67 17.44 6.54
C LEU A 311 9.00 17.83 7.20
N GLY A 312 9.62 18.92 6.76
CA GLY A 312 10.98 19.32 7.15
C GLY A 312 12.07 18.72 6.26
N ASP A 313 13.30 19.23 6.43
CA ASP A 313 14.45 18.93 5.57
C ASP A 313 15.01 17.50 5.68
N THR A 314 14.53 16.69 6.63
CA THR A 314 14.94 15.28 6.78
C THR A 314 14.58 14.43 5.55
N PHE A 315 13.58 14.84 4.77
CA PHE A 315 13.15 14.18 3.54
C PHE A 315 13.76 14.79 2.28
N ARG A 316 15.00 15.25 2.40
CA ARG A 316 15.85 15.67 1.29
C ARG A 316 16.77 14.53 0.87
N TRP A 317 16.79 14.26 -0.43
CA TRP A 317 17.70 13.30 -1.04
C TRP A 317 18.69 14.02 -1.95
N GLU A 318 19.93 13.54 -1.94
CA GLU A 318 21.04 14.06 -2.72
C GLU A 318 21.40 13.12 -3.86
N THR A 319 22.21 13.57 -4.81
CA THR A 319 22.69 12.73 -5.92
C THR A 319 23.32 11.42 -5.44
N SER A 320 23.99 11.44 -4.29
CA SER A 320 24.61 10.26 -3.68
C SER A 320 23.60 9.18 -3.25
N ASP A 321 22.33 9.52 -2.99
CA ASP A 321 21.29 8.60 -2.52
C ASP A 321 20.79 7.64 -3.63
N HIS A 322 20.95 8.02 -4.90
CA HIS A 322 20.52 7.22 -6.06
C HIS A 322 21.64 6.78 -6.99
N VAL A 323 22.89 6.96 -6.59
CA VAL A 323 24.04 6.40 -7.30
C VAL A 323 24.21 4.93 -6.92
N ARG A 324 24.52 4.11 -7.92
CA ARG A 324 24.88 2.70 -7.75
C ARG A 324 26.24 2.40 -8.34
N GLN A 325 26.95 1.52 -7.65
CA GLN A 325 28.17 0.93 -8.19
C GLN A 325 27.81 -0.03 -9.33
N PRO A 326 28.45 0.10 -10.50
CA PRO A 326 28.32 -0.87 -11.57
C PRO A 326 28.76 -2.25 -11.12
N TYR A 327 28.03 -3.27 -11.57
CA TYR A 327 28.45 -4.66 -11.36
C TYR A 327 29.66 -4.98 -12.24
N SER A 328 30.55 -5.84 -11.74
CA SER A 328 31.62 -6.45 -12.55
C SER A 328 31.03 -7.25 -13.71
N LYS A 329 31.84 -7.51 -14.75
CA LYS A 329 31.41 -8.30 -15.91
C LYS A 329 30.85 -9.67 -15.51
N ALA A 330 31.48 -10.33 -14.54
CA ALA A 330 31.03 -11.63 -14.02
C ALA A 330 29.68 -11.53 -13.31
N GLU A 331 29.49 -10.53 -12.45
CA GLU A 331 28.23 -10.29 -11.75
C GLU A 331 27.09 -9.94 -12.70
N LYS A 332 27.36 -9.11 -13.72
CA LYS A 332 26.39 -8.80 -14.79
C LYS A 332 25.92 -10.06 -15.49
N LEU A 333 26.86 -10.93 -15.89
CA LEU A 333 26.52 -12.20 -16.54
C LEU A 333 25.69 -13.11 -15.62
N ALA A 334 26.06 -13.22 -14.35
CA ALA A 334 25.32 -14.02 -13.37
C ALA A 334 23.89 -13.48 -13.17
N LYS A 335 23.72 -12.17 -13.09
CA LYS A 335 22.40 -11.52 -12.97
C LYS A 335 21.56 -11.69 -14.23
N GLN A 336 22.17 -11.56 -15.41
CA GLN A 336 21.49 -11.79 -16.68
C GLN A 336 20.95 -13.22 -16.75
N ARG A 337 21.78 -14.23 -16.45
CA ARG A 337 21.36 -15.64 -16.38
C ARG A 337 20.21 -15.86 -15.38
N ALA A 338 20.29 -15.24 -14.20
CA ALA A 338 19.23 -15.35 -13.19
C ALA A 338 17.91 -14.71 -13.65
N LEU A 339 17.99 -13.58 -14.36
CA LEU A 339 16.83 -12.89 -14.92
C LEU A 339 16.17 -13.72 -16.02
N ASP A 340 16.96 -14.28 -16.94
CA ASP A 340 16.47 -15.12 -18.04
C ASP A 340 15.83 -16.41 -17.51
N GLY A 341 16.48 -17.08 -16.54
CA GLY A 341 15.91 -18.25 -15.87
C GLY A 341 14.59 -17.94 -15.14
N ASN A 342 14.47 -16.76 -14.52
CA ASN A 342 13.20 -16.34 -13.91
C ASN A 342 12.10 -16.09 -14.95
N ARG A 343 12.44 -15.46 -16.09
CA ARG A 343 11.53 -15.25 -17.21
C ARG A 343 11.01 -16.58 -17.76
N GLU A 344 11.91 -17.51 -18.04
CA GLU A 344 11.54 -18.83 -18.55
C GLU A 344 10.62 -19.59 -17.57
N ARG A 345 10.98 -19.62 -16.28
CA ARG A 345 10.17 -20.27 -15.24
C ARG A 345 8.75 -19.67 -15.16
N LYS A 346 8.63 -18.35 -15.28
CA LYS A 346 7.32 -17.68 -15.26
C LYS A 346 6.49 -17.96 -16.50
N MET A 347 7.11 -17.98 -17.68
CA MET A 347 6.43 -18.36 -18.92
C MET A 347 5.91 -19.80 -18.85
N ARG A 348 6.72 -20.75 -18.37
CA ARG A 348 6.30 -22.14 -18.15
C ARG A 348 5.11 -22.25 -17.18
N ARG A 349 5.11 -21.49 -16.08
CA ARG A 349 3.98 -21.46 -15.13
C ARG A 349 2.69 -20.92 -15.76
N ARG A 350 2.78 -19.85 -16.55
CA ARG A 350 1.62 -19.28 -17.27
C ARG A 350 1.04 -20.26 -18.29
N GLN A 351 1.87 -21.02 -18.99
CA GLN A 351 1.42 -22.05 -19.92
C GLN A 351 0.72 -23.21 -19.21
N ARG A 352 1.22 -23.63 -18.03
CA ARG A 352 0.62 -24.72 -17.24
C ARG A 352 -0.72 -24.34 -16.61
N GLY A 353 -0.90 -23.10 -16.15
CA GLY A 353 -2.17 -22.64 -15.54
C GLY A 353 -3.28 -22.30 -16.54
N ARG A 354 -3.03 -22.46 -17.85
CA ARG A 354 -4.02 -22.29 -18.93
C ARG A 354 -4.51 -23.62 -19.51
N ARG A 355 -3.96 -24.74 -19.06
CA ARG A 355 -4.50 -26.08 -19.26
C ARG A 355 -5.32 -26.45 -18.04
#